data_AF-A0A1S1V5S2-F1
#
_entry.id   AF-A0A1S1V5S2-F1
#
_cell.length_a   1.000
_cell.length_b   1.000
_cell.length_c   1.000
_cell.angle_alpha   90.00
_cell.angle_beta   90.00
_cell.angle_gamma   90.00
#
_symmetry.space_group_name_H-M   'P 1'
#
loop_
_entity.id
_entity.type
_entity.pdbx_description
1 polymer ?
#
loop_
_entity_poly.entity_id
_entity_poly.type
_entity_poly.pdbx_seq_one_letter_code
_entity_poly.pdbx_strand_id
1 'polypeptide(L)'
;MNTEIKDNKYIEFSIDEITPINSETFILRVIPVIDSEFFPPFHLRNIKVSYELLEDSFYKSFYPDIPITGKRYLKGTVIQGAYYKISKKNIEYMNIFDTRETTISTDNDIFRGNRETSPFEEFDIKGDVSRSGKDVYEYLQSKVCLLDRAYLYCFNVGQGDSMLFVASSGNAYIIDTNFYGVKGANEFITEVKKILKWHRLAENKIKGVIVTHKHIDHIRGLKYILDEEFFQIENFIINQDYIHPTKAVYELMTSAKNNIRNWHNLNTPGSITEGNTKICFKNPDNDTANSRVSPDINNSSIGMCIRHGGYSAYLTGDLSSSIIKSKYFYVDTNYSKKSVLKVAHHGSYTGTDNDVIRILKPTEAFISAGTSKNYNHPHDSTLKILKSHNLNIKISKNEKKTVCYEL
;
A
#
# COMPACT_ATOMS: atom_id res chain seq x y z
N MET A 1 29.61 -36.76 29.48
CA MET A 1 28.33 -37.05 28.81
C MET A 1 28.04 -35.89 27.88
N ASN A 2 28.19 -36.13 26.58
CA ASN A 2 27.87 -35.18 25.52
C ASN A 2 26.34 -35.04 25.41
N THR A 3 25.84 -33.83 25.56
CA THR A 3 24.59 -33.41 24.93
C THR A 3 24.96 -32.39 23.87
N GLU A 4 25.11 -32.87 22.64
CA GLU A 4 25.18 -32.04 21.44
C GLU A 4 23.96 -31.14 21.39
N ILE A 5 24.18 -29.82 21.42
CA ILE A 5 23.17 -28.85 21.00
C ILE A 5 23.15 -28.90 19.48
N LYS A 6 22.29 -29.76 18.93
CA LYS A 6 21.85 -29.71 17.55
C LYS A 6 20.78 -28.63 17.46
N ASP A 7 21.16 -27.44 16.98
CA ASP A 7 20.34 -26.61 16.10
C ASP A 7 21.13 -25.35 15.72
N ASN A 8 21.87 -25.45 14.62
CA ASN A 8 22.48 -24.28 13.98
C ASN A 8 21.35 -23.39 13.43
N LYS A 9 20.98 -22.33 14.15
CA LYS A 9 20.11 -21.27 13.61
C LYS A 9 20.90 -20.46 12.56
N TYR A 10 20.60 -20.69 11.29
CA TYR A 10 21.04 -19.84 10.19
C TYR A 10 20.09 -18.65 10.06
N ILE A 11 20.62 -17.48 9.73
CA ILE A 11 19.79 -16.32 9.40
C ILE A 11 20.06 -16.01 7.93
N GLU A 12 18.99 -15.84 7.16
CA GLU A 12 19.07 -15.69 5.71
C GLU A 12 19.29 -14.22 5.35
N PHE A 13 19.90 -13.96 4.19
CA PHE A 13 20.07 -12.61 3.67
C PHE A 13 19.66 -12.57 2.21
N SER A 14 19.06 -11.48 1.78
CA SER A 14 19.00 -11.12 0.37
C SER A 14 20.04 -10.05 0.07
N ILE A 15 20.58 -10.08 -1.15
CA ILE A 15 21.49 -9.06 -1.65
C ILE A 15 20.64 -7.98 -2.33
N ASP A 16 20.75 -6.77 -1.82
CA ASP A 16 20.08 -5.58 -2.34
C ASP A 16 20.91 -4.94 -3.47
N GLU A 17 22.21 -4.79 -3.23
CA GLU A 17 23.10 -4.08 -4.15
C GLU A 17 24.53 -4.63 -4.07
N ILE A 18 25.27 -4.64 -5.18
CA ILE A 18 26.70 -4.97 -5.23
C ILE A 18 27.44 -3.81 -5.89
N THR A 19 28.43 -3.27 -5.20
CA THR A 19 29.22 -2.12 -5.67
C THR A 19 30.71 -2.48 -5.68
N PRO A 20 31.39 -2.47 -6.84
CA PRO A 20 32.84 -2.61 -6.87
C PRO A 20 33.49 -1.40 -6.17
N ILE A 21 34.43 -1.65 -5.26
CA ILE A 21 35.31 -0.61 -4.72
C ILE A 21 36.55 -0.46 -5.61
N ASN A 22 37.13 -1.60 -6.02
CA ASN A 22 38.24 -1.69 -6.96
C ASN A 22 38.22 -3.09 -7.61
N SER A 23 39.22 -3.42 -8.44
CA SER A 23 39.31 -4.72 -9.11
C SER A 23 39.44 -5.91 -8.15
N GLU A 24 39.82 -5.70 -6.90
CA GLU A 24 40.02 -6.78 -5.93
C GLU A 24 38.89 -6.90 -4.92
N THR A 25 38.03 -5.89 -4.79
CA THR A 25 37.08 -5.83 -3.67
C THR A 25 35.75 -5.16 -3.99
N PHE A 26 34.68 -5.75 -3.47
CA PHE A 26 33.29 -5.34 -3.67
C PHE A 26 32.60 -5.12 -2.33
N ILE A 27 31.60 -4.24 -2.31
CA ILE A 27 30.64 -4.10 -1.21
C ILE A 27 29.34 -4.75 -1.62
N LEU A 28 28.83 -5.66 -0.80
CA LEU A 28 27.48 -6.17 -0.90
C LEU A 28 26.62 -5.50 0.16
N ARG A 29 25.59 -4.81 -0.30
CA ARG A 29 24.52 -4.35 0.55
C ARG A 29 23.53 -5.50 0.74
N VAL A 30 23.42 -5.98 1.97
CA VAL A 30 22.58 -7.12 2.31
C VAL A 30 21.48 -6.73 3.28
N ILE A 31 20.36 -7.44 3.17
CA ILE A 31 19.19 -7.31 4.04
C ILE A 31 19.06 -8.60 4.85
N PRO A 32 19.20 -8.55 6.19
CA PRO A 32 18.93 -9.67 7.07
C PRO A 32 17.46 -10.07 7.05
N VAL A 33 17.18 -11.35 6.84
CA VAL A 33 15.88 -11.97 7.07
C VAL A 33 15.88 -12.50 8.49
N ILE A 34 15.63 -11.60 9.45
CA ILE A 34 15.55 -11.94 10.86
C ILE A 34 14.08 -12.04 11.24
N ASP A 35 13.68 -13.20 11.76
CA ASP A 35 12.38 -13.39 12.37
C ASP A 35 12.48 -13.03 13.86
N SER A 36 12.33 -11.73 14.17
CA SER A 36 12.39 -11.21 15.55
C SER A 36 11.40 -10.08 15.75
N GLU A 37 10.59 -10.18 16.79
CA GLU A 37 9.61 -9.14 17.18
C GLU A 37 10.28 -7.90 17.82
N PHE A 38 11.56 -7.99 18.21
CA PHE A 38 12.28 -6.91 18.89
C PHE A 38 13.18 -6.07 17.97
N PHE A 39 13.42 -6.51 16.73
CA PHE A 39 14.20 -5.76 15.74
C PHE A 39 13.42 -5.59 14.44
N PRO A 40 13.13 -4.36 13.98
CA PRO A 40 12.43 -4.13 12.72
C PRO A 40 13.27 -4.60 11.52
N PRO A 41 12.65 -5.10 10.42
CA PRO A 41 13.33 -5.91 9.39
C PRO A 41 14.22 -5.13 8.40
N PHE A 42 14.71 -3.93 8.73
CA PHE A 42 15.51 -3.14 7.79
C PHE A 42 16.75 -2.55 8.45
N HIS A 43 17.72 -3.43 8.68
CA HIS A 43 19.09 -3.02 8.92
C HIS A 43 19.90 -3.37 7.69
N LEU A 44 19.97 -2.44 6.73
CA LEU A 44 20.89 -2.55 5.59
C LEU A 44 22.33 -2.64 6.14
N ARG A 45 23.09 -3.61 5.63
CA ARG A 45 24.49 -3.83 6.03
C ARG A 45 25.36 -3.95 4.79
N ASN A 46 26.53 -3.32 4.85
CA ASN A 46 27.53 -3.40 3.79
C ASN A 46 28.60 -4.42 4.20
N ILE A 47 28.73 -5.48 3.41
CA ILE A 47 29.74 -6.52 3.60
C ILE A 47 30.79 -6.36 2.52
N LYS A 48 32.05 -6.22 2.91
CA LYS A 48 33.17 -6.15 1.98
C LYS A 48 33.62 -7.56 1.62
N VAL A 49 33.62 -7.93 0.35
CA VAL A 49 34.03 -9.25 -0.13
C VAL A 49 35.07 -9.14 -1.23
N SER A 50 36.02 -10.08 -1.25
CA SER A 50 37.02 -10.17 -2.32
C SER A 50 36.39 -10.62 -3.64
N TYR A 51 36.94 -10.14 -4.76
CA TYR A 51 36.52 -10.56 -6.11
C TYR A 51 36.63 -12.08 -6.31
N GLU A 52 37.54 -12.75 -5.60
CA GLU A 52 37.73 -14.20 -5.65
C GLU A 52 36.49 -14.98 -5.22
N LEU A 53 35.56 -14.35 -4.49
CA LEU A 53 34.30 -14.97 -4.09
C LEU A 53 33.24 -14.93 -5.19
N LEU A 54 33.43 -14.13 -6.24
CA LEU A 54 32.43 -13.91 -7.28
C LEU A 54 32.57 -14.90 -8.44
N GLU A 55 31.46 -15.20 -9.10
CA GLU A 55 31.44 -15.93 -10.37
C GLU A 55 32.19 -15.14 -11.45
N ASP A 56 32.95 -15.84 -12.29
CA ASP A 56 33.85 -15.23 -13.28
C ASP A 56 33.10 -14.34 -14.27
N SER A 57 31.91 -14.77 -14.68
CA SER A 57 31.04 -14.04 -15.58
C SER A 57 30.51 -12.75 -14.95
N PHE A 58 30.21 -12.77 -13.65
CA PHE A 58 29.76 -11.61 -12.89
C PHE A 58 30.92 -10.62 -12.68
N TYR A 59 32.10 -11.09 -12.26
CA TYR A 59 33.27 -10.23 -12.09
C TYR A 59 33.67 -9.55 -13.42
N LYS A 60 33.71 -10.30 -14.53
CA LYS A 60 34.04 -9.76 -15.85
C LYS A 60 33.02 -8.75 -16.38
N SER A 61 31.80 -8.71 -15.84
CA SER A 61 30.83 -7.66 -16.22
C SER A 61 31.24 -6.26 -15.72
N PHE A 62 32.07 -6.19 -14.68
CA PHE A 62 32.62 -4.93 -14.16
C PHE A 62 34.07 -4.70 -14.60
N TYR A 63 34.88 -5.77 -14.73
CA TYR A 63 36.29 -5.68 -15.11
C TYR A 63 36.64 -6.71 -16.21
N PRO A 64 36.24 -6.48 -17.47
CA PRO A 64 36.30 -7.47 -18.55
C PRO A 64 37.73 -7.87 -18.97
N ASP A 65 38.71 -6.97 -18.79
CA ASP A 65 40.07 -7.13 -19.32
C ASP A 65 41.09 -7.69 -18.31
N ILE A 66 40.68 -7.98 -17.07
CA ILE A 66 41.57 -8.49 -16.01
C ILE A 66 41.47 -10.03 -15.91
N PRO A 67 42.54 -10.78 -16.19
CA PRO A 67 42.53 -12.25 -16.14
C PRO A 67 42.48 -12.78 -14.70
N ILE A 68 41.64 -13.78 -14.47
CA ILE A 68 41.44 -14.41 -13.16
C ILE A 68 42.45 -15.56 -13.01
N THR A 69 43.38 -15.48 -12.07
CA THR A 69 44.39 -16.53 -11.82
C THR A 69 44.51 -16.84 -10.32
N GLY A 70 44.58 -18.13 -9.96
CA GLY A 70 44.83 -18.59 -8.58
C GLY A 70 43.71 -19.41 -7.92
N LYS A 71 44.06 -20.28 -6.96
CA LYS A 71 43.12 -21.00 -6.08
C LYS A 71 42.59 -20.04 -5.01
N ARG A 72 41.27 -20.08 -4.78
CA ARG A 72 40.50 -19.09 -4.02
C ARG A 72 40.37 -19.49 -2.55
N TYR A 73 40.72 -18.61 -1.62
CA TYR A 73 40.53 -18.83 -0.18
C TYR A 73 39.93 -17.59 0.49
N LEU A 74 38.95 -17.79 1.37
CA LEU A 74 38.26 -16.74 2.11
C LEU A 74 39.16 -16.09 3.19
N LYS A 75 39.44 -14.80 3.04
CA LYS A 75 39.78 -13.90 4.16
C LYS A 75 38.93 -12.63 4.06
N GLY A 76 38.10 -12.38 5.06
CA GLY A 76 37.30 -11.17 5.19
C GLY A 76 37.35 -10.64 6.62
N THR A 77 37.24 -9.32 6.78
CA THR A 77 37.21 -8.65 8.09
C THR A 77 35.94 -7.80 8.19
N VAL A 78 35.24 -7.90 9.30
CA VAL A 78 33.95 -7.23 9.54
C VAL A 78 34.20 -5.81 10.07
N ILE A 79 33.55 -4.81 9.45
CA ILE A 79 33.49 -3.45 9.99
C ILE A 79 32.08 -3.24 10.58
N GLN A 80 32.03 -3.44 11.91
CA GLN A 80 31.02 -3.01 12.89
C GLN A 80 29.55 -3.51 12.76
N GLY A 81 29.11 -4.25 13.80
CA GLY A 81 27.70 -4.48 14.15
C GLY A 81 27.12 -5.82 13.68
N ALA A 82 27.55 -6.89 14.35
CA ALA A 82 27.31 -8.32 14.08
C ALA A 82 25.82 -8.75 14.02
N TYR A 83 25.53 -9.79 13.24
CA TYR A 83 25.30 -11.20 13.65
C TYR A 83 25.39 -12.07 12.36
N TYR A 84 25.19 -13.40 12.45
CA TYR A 84 24.67 -14.28 11.38
C TYR A 84 25.63 -15.17 10.55
N LYS A 85 25.20 -16.43 10.33
CA LYS A 85 25.85 -17.48 9.53
C LYS A 85 25.07 -17.73 8.25
N ILE A 86 25.75 -17.69 7.10
CA ILE A 86 25.16 -17.86 5.76
C ILE A 86 25.01 -19.35 5.41
N SER A 87 23.86 -19.72 4.87
CA SER A 87 23.57 -21.06 4.32
C SER A 87 24.00 -21.18 2.86
N LYS A 88 24.62 -22.31 2.49
CA LYS A 88 25.10 -22.62 1.13
C LYS A 88 23.99 -22.52 0.05
N LYS A 89 22.74 -22.80 0.42
CA LYS A 89 21.61 -22.90 -0.52
C LYS A 89 21.15 -21.54 -1.08
N ASN A 90 21.40 -20.45 -0.35
CA ASN A 90 21.00 -19.09 -0.77
C ASN A 90 22.04 -18.43 -1.69
N ILE A 91 23.21 -19.06 -1.82
CA ILE A 91 24.29 -18.64 -2.71
C ILE A 91 24.06 -19.20 -4.13
N GLU A 92 23.43 -20.37 -4.25
CA GLU A 92 23.18 -21.04 -5.54
C GLU A 92 22.13 -20.33 -6.42
N TYR A 93 21.21 -19.55 -5.85
CA TYR A 93 20.08 -18.97 -6.59
C TYR A 93 20.41 -17.70 -7.39
N MET A 94 21.58 -17.10 -7.20
CA MET A 94 21.90 -15.80 -7.81
C MET A 94 23.01 -15.85 -8.88
N ASN A 95 23.72 -16.96 -9.07
CA ASN A 95 24.91 -17.04 -9.95
C ASN A 95 25.95 -15.93 -9.67
N ILE A 96 26.02 -15.45 -8.43
CA ILE A 96 26.92 -14.35 -8.03
C ILE A 96 28.23 -14.91 -7.44
N PHE A 97 28.22 -16.11 -6.84
CA PHE A 97 29.37 -16.71 -6.16
C PHE A 97 29.65 -18.13 -6.68
N ASP A 98 30.93 -18.52 -6.78
CA ASP A 98 31.31 -19.86 -7.26
C ASP A 98 31.05 -20.93 -6.19
N THR A 99 29.93 -21.64 -6.37
CA THR A 99 29.43 -22.64 -5.41
C THR A 99 30.08 -24.02 -5.55
N ARG A 100 30.92 -24.22 -6.57
CA ARG A 100 31.51 -25.53 -6.90
C ARG A 100 32.69 -25.95 -6.01
N GLU A 101 33.38 -25.01 -5.36
CA GLU A 101 34.52 -25.32 -4.47
C GLU A 101 34.40 -24.79 -3.03
N THR A 102 33.25 -24.20 -2.64
CA THR A 102 33.13 -23.56 -1.32
C THR A 102 32.66 -24.55 -0.23
N THR A 103 33.57 -24.90 0.69
CA THR A 103 33.27 -25.70 1.91
C THR A 103 33.53 -24.88 3.17
N ILE A 104 32.47 -24.56 3.93
CA ILE A 104 32.58 -23.81 5.20
C ILE A 104 32.67 -24.82 6.35
N SER A 105 33.83 -24.92 7.01
CA SER A 105 34.04 -25.76 8.19
C SER A 105 34.04 -24.95 9.49
N THR A 106 33.84 -25.63 10.62
CA THR A 106 33.85 -25.05 11.99
C THR A 106 35.16 -24.36 12.38
N ASP A 107 36.27 -24.73 11.74
CA ASP A 107 37.59 -24.13 12.00
C ASP A 107 37.79 -22.81 11.22
N ASN A 108 36.95 -22.55 10.21
CA ASN A 108 36.92 -21.33 9.41
C ASN A 108 35.66 -20.48 9.70
N ASP A 109 35.02 -20.71 10.85
CA ASP A 109 33.88 -19.93 11.30
C ASP A 109 34.36 -18.58 11.83
N ILE A 110 34.29 -17.56 10.98
CA ILE A 110 34.70 -16.17 11.24
C ILE A 110 33.93 -15.49 12.39
N PHE A 111 32.95 -16.18 12.99
CA PHE A 111 32.11 -15.67 14.08
C PHE A 111 32.46 -16.25 15.46
N ARG A 112 33.49 -17.12 15.56
CA ARG A 112 33.88 -17.76 16.82
C ARG A 112 34.57 -16.76 17.78
N GLY A 113 33.94 -16.48 18.93
CA GLY A 113 34.56 -15.75 20.06
C GLY A 113 33.92 -14.42 20.50
N ASN A 114 32.84 -13.95 19.85
CA ASN A 114 32.26 -12.63 20.14
C ASN A 114 31.08 -12.70 21.13
N ARG A 115 31.38 -12.77 22.43
CA ARG A 115 30.41 -12.52 23.51
C ARG A 115 30.92 -11.36 24.36
N GLU A 116 30.17 -10.27 24.43
CA GLU A 116 30.23 -9.30 25.54
C GLU A 116 28.82 -8.78 25.88
N THR A 117 28.67 -8.41 27.15
CA THR A 117 27.41 -8.16 27.88
C THR A 117 26.65 -6.93 27.36
N SER A 118 25.33 -7.03 27.47
CA SER A 118 24.36 -6.04 26.97
C SER A 118 24.17 -4.89 27.99
N PRO A 119 23.96 -3.62 27.56
CA PRO A 119 23.74 -2.47 28.43
C PRO A 119 22.43 -2.48 29.23
N PHE A 120 21.76 -3.63 29.35
CA PHE A 120 20.53 -3.82 30.10
C PHE A 120 20.69 -4.71 31.34
N GLU A 121 21.91 -4.93 31.82
CA GLU A 121 22.16 -5.65 33.08
C GLU A 121 21.93 -4.83 34.37
N GLU A 122 21.40 -3.59 34.32
CA GLU A 122 21.11 -2.79 35.52
C GLU A 122 19.64 -2.34 35.69
N PHE A 123 18.67 -3.04 35.09
CA PHE A 123 17.27 -2.86 35.48
C PHE A 123 16.78 -4.04 36.33
N ASP A 124 17.05 -3.96 37.63
CA ASP A 124 16.41 -4.78 38.66
C ASP A 124 14.94 -4.34 38.78
N ILE A 125 14.08 -4.88 37.93
CA ILE A 125 12.63 -4.85 38.15
C ILE A 125 12.28 -6.15 38.89
N LYS A 126 12.49 -6.13 40.21
CA LYS A 126 11.78 -7.02 41.12
C LYS A 126 10.29 -6.72 41.02
N GLY A 127 9.51 -7.70 40.59
CA GLY A 127 8.06 -7.60 40.58
C GLY A 127 7.44 -8.77 39.84
N ASP A 128 7.27 -9.86 40.57
CA ASP A 128 6.53 -11.06 40.15
C ASP A 128 5.13 -10.68 39.64
N VAL A 129 4.90 -10.83 38.33
CA VAL A 129 3.56 -10.93 37.76
C VAL A 129 3.56 -12.00 36.69
N SER A 130 3.37 -13.23 37.14
CA SER A 130 2.84 -14.30 36.29
C SER A 130 1.43 -13.94 35.78
N ARG A 131 1.28 -13.73 34.47
CA ARG A 131 0.10 -14.07 33.66
C ARG A 131 0.38 -13.86 32.16
N SER A 132 -0.08 -14.81 31.36
CA SER A 132 0.19 -15.08 29.94
C SER A 132 -0.06 -13.91 28.98
N GLY A 133 1.00 -13.47 28.27
CA GLY A 133 0.91 -12.46 27.20
C GLY A 133 0.16 -12.90 25.92
N LYS A 134 -0.14 -14.20 25.79
CA LYS A 134 -0.92 -14.75 24.67
C LYS A 134 -2.41 -14.35 24.75
N ASP A 135 -2.94 -14.23 25.97
CA ASP A 135 -4.33 -13.82 26.18
C ASP A 135 -4.52 -12.32 25.90
N VAL A 136 -3.50 -11.48 26.06
CA VAL A 136 -3.62 -10.03 25.87
C VAL A 136 -3.68 -9.66 24.39
N TYR A 137 -2.94 -10.35 23.51
CA TYR A 137 -2.95 -10.07 22.07
C TYR A 137 -4.26 -10.52 21.40
N GLU A 138 -4.80 -11.68 21.79
CA GLU A 138 -6.14 -12.14 21.38
C GLU A 138 -7.26 -11.30 22.04
N TYR A 139 -7.06 -10.81 23.27
CA TYR A 139 -7.97 -9.87 23.93
C TYR A 139 -8.00 -8.48 23.25
N LEU A 140 -6.88 -8.02 22.70
CA LEU A 140 -6.80 -6.77 21.94
C LEU A 140 -7.40 -6.89 20.53
N GLN A 141 -7.31 -8.06 19.89
CA GLN A 141 -7.98 -8.34 18.62
C GLN A 141 -9.48 -8.64 18.75
N SER A 142 -9.94 -9.10 19.92
CA SER A 142 -11.35 -9.43 20.17
C SER A 142 -12.21 -8.24 20.59
N LYS A 143 -11.60 -7.08 20.88
CA LYS A 143 -12.35 -5.83 21.01
C LYS A 143 -12.43 -5.13 19.66
N VAL A 144 -13.65 -4.74 19.28
CA VAL A 144 -13.88 -3.75 18.21
C VAL A 144 -13.01 -2.53 18.55
N CYS A 145 -11.94 -2.32 17.80
CA CYS A 145 -11.08 -1.16 17.95
C CYS A 145 -11.83 0.03 17.37
N LEU A 146 -12.75 0.59 18.17
CA LEU A 146 -13.40 1.83 17.83
C LEU A 146 -12.31 2.92 17.84
N LEU A 147 -11.96 3.41 16.65
CA LEU A 147 -11.13 4.59 16.50
C LEU A 147 -12.00 5.80 16.83
N ASP A 148 -11.40 6.79 17.51
CA ASP A 148 -12.11 8.05 17.82
C ASP A 148 -12.45 8.87 16.57
N ARG A 149 -11.83 8.54 15.43
CA ARG A 149 -11.88 9.28 14.18
C ARG A 149 -11.88 8.34 12.98
N ALA A 150 -12.21 8.87 11.81
CA ALA A 150 -12.07 8.17 10.54
C ALA A 150 -11.01 8.81 9.65
N TYR A 151 -10.44 8.06 8.71
CA TYR A 151 -9.32 8.52 7.91
C TYR A 151 -9.52 8.16 6.44
N LEU A 152 -9.35 9.16 5.57
CA LEU A 152 -9.32 8.98 4.12
C LEU A 152 -7.90 9.21 3.63
N TYR A 153 -7.28 8.17 3.10
CA TYR A 153 -5.97 8.19 2.46
C TYR A 153 -6.15 8.23 0.95
N CYS A 154 -5.63 9.26 0.31
CA CYS A 154 -5.60 9.42 -1.13
C CYS A 154 -4.17 9.20 -1.62
N PHE A 155 -3.96 8.09 -2.34
CA PHE A 155 -2.62 7.70 -2.80
C PHE A 155 -2.19 8.53 -4.01
N ASN A 156 -0.90 8.82 -4.11
CA ASN A 156 -0.36 9.47 -5.28
C ASN A 156 -0.13 8.46 -6.41
N VAL A 157 -1.14 8.30 -7.27
CA VAL A 157 -1.10 7.38 -8.43
C VAL A 157 -1.04 8.09 -9.77
N GLY A 158 -0.70 9.39 -9.77
CA GLY A 158 -0.73 10.21 -10.97
C GLY A 158 -2.16 10.45 -11.47
N GLN A 159 -2.47 10.05 -12.70
CA GLN A 159 -3.79 10.18 -13.30
C GLN A 159 -4.63 8.93 -12.99
N GLY A 160 -5.71 9.08 -12.22
CA GLY A 160 -6.56 8.00 -11.76
C GLY A 160 -6.79 8.07 -10.26
N ASP A 161 -7.65 7.20 -9.74
CA ASP A 161 -7.97 7.14 -8.30
C ASP A 161 -7.46 5.86 -7.66
N SER A 162 -6.90 6.03 -6.46
CA SER A 162 -6.61 4.98 -5.50
C SER A 162 -6.78 5.57 -4.11
N MET A 163 -7.65 4.99 -3.28
CA MET A 163 -7.86 5.46 -1.91
C MET A 163 -8.05 4.32 -0.92
N LEU A 164 -7.75 4.60 0.34
CA LEU A 164 -8.04 3.74 1.48
C LEU A 164 -8.84 4.55 2.48
N PHE A 165 -10.03 4.07 2.83
CA PHE A 165 -10.85 4.65 3.88
C PHE A 165 -10.83 3.75 5.11
N VAL A 166 -10.40 4.28 6.25
CA VAL A 166 -10.41 3.61 7.55
C VAL A 166 -11.54 4.23 8.38
N ALA A 167 -12.58 3.46 8.64
CA ALA A 167 -13.74 3.92 9.40
C ALA A 167 -13.46 3.90 10.91
N SER A 168 -14.30 4.62 11.67
CA SER A 168 -14.18 4.65 13.13
C SER A 168 -14.46 3.31 13.81
N SER A 169 -14.97 2.29 13.12
CA SER A 169 -15.05 0.92 13.63
C SER A 169 -13.72 0.15 13.57
N GLY A 170 -12.70 0.71 12.90
CA GLY A 170 -11.49 -0.01 12.53
C GLY A 170 -11.62 -0.80 11.21
N ASN A 171 -12.80 -0.81 10.58
CA ASN A 171 -12.95 -1.42 9.25
C ASN A 171 -12.32 -0.56 8.15
N ALA A 172 -11.62 -1.21 7.23
CA ALA A 172 -10.94 -0.55 6.13
C ALA A 172 -11.55 -0.90 4.77
N TYR A 173 -11.66 0.10 3.89
CA TYR A 173 -12.20 -0.02 2.55
C TYR A 173 -11.20 0.51 1.53
N ILE A 174 -10.90 -0.28 0.50
CA ILE A 174 -10.17 0.24 -0.66
C ILE A 174 -11.20 0.81 -1.64
N ILE A 175 -10.95 2.01 -2.15
CA ILE A 175 -11.84 2.71 -3.08
C ILE A 175 -11.04 3.04 -4.33
N ASP A 176 -11.37 2.36 -5.42
CA ASP A 176 -10.63 2.37 -6.68
C ASP A 176 -9.13 2.02 -6.54
N THR A 177 -8.50 1.61 -7.64
CA THR A 177 -7.05 1.36 -7.70
C THR A 177 -6.48 1.57 -9.10
N ASN A 178 -5.42 2.35 -9.17
CA ASN A 178 -4.69 2.62 -10.40
C ASN A 178 -3.18 2.48 -10.21
N PHE A 179 -2.66 1.32 -10.59
CA PHE A 179 -1.23 1.02 -10.69
C PHE A 179 -1.04 -0.16 -11.66
N TYR A 180 0.20 -0.45 -12.03
CA TYR A 180 0.52 -1.46 -13.04
C TYR A 180 1.21 -2.68 -12.43
N GLY A 181 0.72 -3.87 -12.78
CA GLY A 181 1.39 -5.13 -12.51
C GLY A 181 1.53 -5.49 -11.03
N VAL A 182 2.15 -6.65 -10.80
CA VAL A 182 2.42 -7.18 -9.46
C VAL A 182 3.34 -6.28 -8.65
N LYS A 183 4.31 -5.61 -9.30
CA LYS A 183 5.19 -4.64 -8.63
C LYS A 183 4.39 -3.48 -8.03
N GLY A 184 3.50 -2.85 -8.81
CA GLY A 184 2.65 -1.76 -8.33
C GLY A 184 1.68 -2.23 -7.25
N ALA A 185 1.18 -3.47 -7.34
CA ALA A 185 0.37 -4.08 -6.30
C ALA A 185 1.16 -4.21 -4.99
N ASN A 186 2.37 -4.78 -5.02
CA ASN A 186 3.24 -4.92 -3.85
C ASN A 186 3.53 -3.58 -3.17
N GLU A 187 3.80 -2.53 -3.95
CA GLU A 187 4.02 -1.17 -3.43
C GLU A 187 2.76 -0.62 -2.73
N PHE A 188 1.61 -0.69 -3.40
CA PHE A 188 0.33 -0.24 -2.86
C PHE A 188 -0.07 -1.00 -1.58
N ILE A 189 0.05 -2.33 -1.60
CA ILE A 189 -0.27 -3.19 -0.46
C ILE A 189 0.67 -2.93 0.71
N THR A 190 1.97 -2.77 0.44
CA THR A 190 2.94 -2.41 1.49
C THR A 190 2.53 -1.11 2.18
N GLU A 191 2.06 -0.12 1.41
CA GLU A 191 1.60 1.15 1.98
C GLU A 191 0.29 1.00 2.77
N VAL A 192 -0.70 0.28 2.23
CA VAL A 192 -1.96 -0.01 2.95
C VAL A 192 -1.67 -0.77 4.25
N LYS A 193 -0.85 -1.82 4.23
CA LYS A 193 -0.46 -2.58 5.43
C LYS A 193 0.21 -1.70 6.47
N LYS A 194 1.11 -0.80 6.06
CA LYS A 194 1.73 0.19 6.94
C LYS A 194 0.69 1.11 7.59
N ILE A 195 -0.29 1.59 6.82
CA ILE A 195 -1.38 2.44 7.34
C ILE A 195 -2.25 1.67 8.34
N LEU A 196 -2.68 0.45 8.01
CA LEU A 196 -3.49 -0.38 8.91
C LEU A 196 -2.73 -0.68 10.21
N LYS A 197 -1.45 -1.04 10.12
CA LYS A 197 -0.59 -1.26 11.29
C LYS A 197 -0.42 0.01 12.13
N TRP A 198 -0.29 1.18 11.51
CA TRP A 198 -0.23 2.46 12.23
C TRP A 198 -1.49 2.71 13.07
N HIS A 199 -2.66 2.33 12.55
CA HIS A 199 -3.94 2.34 13.27
C HIS A 199 -4.15 1.15 14.21
N ARG A 200 -3.16 0.26 14.36
CA ARG A 200 -3.26 -0.99 15.16
C ARG A 200 -4.37 -1.92 14.69
N LEU A 201 -4.63 -1.95 13.39
CA LEU A 201 -5.61 -2.81 12.73
C LEU A 201 -4.93 -4.04 12.13
N ALA A 202 -5.71 -5.08 11.86
CA ALA A 202 -5.23 -6.25 11.14
C ALA A 202 -4.79 -5.85 9.71
N GLU A 203 -3.51 -6.00 9.42
CA GLU A 203 -2.90 -5.52 8.18
C GLU A 203 -3.39 -6.25 6.92
N ASN A 204 -3.97 -7.43 7.07
CA ASN A 204 -4.46 -8.24 5.94
C ASN A 204 -5.98 -8.19 5.77
N LYS A 205 -6.74 -7.48 6.61
CA LYS A 205 -8.21 -7.46 6.55
C LYS A 205 -8.73 -6.21 5.87
N ILE A 206 -9.51 -6.39 4.81
CA ILE A 206 -10.20 -5.32 4.10
C ILE A 206 -11.70 -5.63 4.12
N LYS A 207 -12.48 -4.73 4.73
CA LYS A 207 -13.92 -4.89 4.88
C LYS A 207 -14.62 -4.88 3.52
N GLY A 208 -14.13 -4.09 2.58
CA GLY A 208 -14.61 -4.16 1.22
C GLY A 208 -13.78 -3.36 0.25
N VAL A 209 -13.94 -3.70 -1.02
CA VAL A 209 -13.43 -2.91 -2.14
C VAL A 209 -14.61 -2.25 -2.83
N ILE A 210 -14.52 -0.95 -3.07
CA ILE A 210 -15.55 -0.14 -3.73
C ILE A 210 -15.00 0.29 -5.08
N VAL A 211 -15.68 -0.10 -6.15
CA VAL A 211 -15.37 0.34 -7.52
C VAL A 211 -16.37 1.42 -7.91
N THR A 212 -15.90 2.66 -8.07
CA THR A 212 -16.77 3.79 -8.40
C THR A 212 -17.37 3.61 -9.79
N HIS A 213 -16.55 3.38 -10.80
CA HIS A 213 -16.94 3.05 -12.16
C HIS A 213 -15.84 2.26 -12.87
N LYS A 214 -16.11 1.88 -14.12
CA LYS A 214 -15.36 0.83 -14.83
C LYS A 214 -14.25 1.34 -15.74
N HIS A 215 -13.84 2.61 -15.62
CA HIS A 215 -12.69 3.11 -16.37
C HIS A 215 -11.37 2.58 -15.84
N ILE A 216 -10.39 2.44 -16.74
CA ILE A 216 -9.12 1.78 -16.46
C ILE A 216 -8.34 2.49 -15.35
N ASP A 217 -8.37 3.82 -15.31
CA ASP A 217 -7.71 4.65 -14.29
C ASP A 217 -8.41 4.61 -12.91
N HIS A 218 -9.42 3.76 -12.75
CA HIS A 218 -10.08 3.44 -11.48
C HIS A 218 -9.99 1.95 -11.11
N ILE A 219 -9.81 1.05 -12.08
CA ILE A 219 -9.88 -0.40 -11.85
C ILE A 219 -8.58 -1.16 -12.13
N ARG A 220 -7.59 -0.52 -12.76
CA ARG A 220 -6.39 -1.20 -13.29
C ARG A 220 -5.66 -2.04 -12.25
N GLY A 221 -5.55 -1.55 -11.02
CA GLY A 221 -4.79 -2.21 -9.97
C GLY A 221 -5.49 -3.40 -9.32
N LEU A 222 -6.83 -3.42 -9.35
CA LEU A 222 -7.60 -4.23 -8.42
C LEU A 222 -7.45 -5.73 -8.68
N LYS A 223 -7.37 -6.13 -9.95
CA LYS A 223 -7.10 -7.53 -10.33
C LYS A 223 -5.84 -8.09 -9.66
N TYR A 224 -4.74 -7.32 -9.63
CA TYR A 224 -3.49 -7.78 -9.04
C TYR A 224 -3.58 -7.94 -7.52
N ILE A 225 -4.38 -7.11 -6.84
CA ILE A 225 -4.63 -7.29 -5.40
C ILE A 225 -5.39 -8.59 -5.14
N LEU A 226 -6.38 -8.88 -6.00
CA LEU A 226 -7.27 -10.02 -5.84
C LEU A 226 -6.60 -11.35 -6.17
N ASP A 227 -5.84 -11.42 -7.27
CA ASP A 227 -5.21 -12.67 -7.74
C ASP A 227 -4.05 -13.15 -6.86
N GLU A 228 -3.32 -12.23 -6.26
CA GLU A 228 -2.17 -12.53 -5.42
C GLU A 228 -2.58 -12.73 -3.94
N GLU A 229 -3.88 -12.63 -3.64
CA GLU A 229 -4.49 -12.90 -2.32
C GLU A 229 -3.83 -12.14 -1.15
N PHE A 230 -3.33 -10.94 -1.40
CA PHE A 230 -2.61 -10.16 -0.38
C PHE A 230 -3.49 -9.71 0.80
N PHE A 231 -4.80 -9.58 0.57
CA PHE A 231 -5.81 -9.18 1.53
C PHE A 231 -6.95 -10.20 1.59
N GLN A 232 -7.45 -10.44 2.81
CA GLN A 232 -8.75 -11.04 3.05
C GLN A 232 -9.82 -9.95 2.84
N ILE A 233 -10.44 -9.96 1.65
CA ILE A 233 -11.48 -9.00 1.27
C ILE A 233 -12.86 -9.62 1.50
N GLU A 234 -13.69 -8.98 2.33
CA GLU A 234 -15.01 -9.53 2.64
C GLU A 234 -16.07 -9.21 1.59
N ASN A 235 -16.06 -8.00 1.02
CA ASN A 235 -17.14 -7.48 0.19
C ASN A 235 -16.63 -6.81 -1.09
N PHE A 236 -17.23 -7.15 -2.22
CA PHE A 236 -17.04 -6.44 -3.49
C PHE A 236 -18.26 -5.55 -3.75
N ILE A 237 -18.05 -4.24 -3.75
CA ILE A 237 -19.10 -3.23 -3.84
C ILE A 237 -18.94 -2.50 -5.18
N ILE A 238 -19.93 -2.63 -6.06
CA ILE A 238 -19.88 -2.06 -7.41
C ILE A 238 -21.31 -1.78 -7.90
N ASN A 239 -21.49 -0.86 -8.84
CA ASN A 239 -22.74 -0.80 -9.62
C ASN A 239 -22.61 -1.76 -10.82
N GLN A 240 -23.39 -2.84 -10.85
CA GLN A 240 -23.38 -3.85 -11.91
C GLN A 240 -24.28 -3.50 -13.10
N ASP A 241 -25.21 -2.57 -12.93
CA ASP A 241 -26.25 -2.28 -13.92
C ASP A 241 -25.68 -1.60 -15.17
N TYR A 242 -24.59 -0.84 -15.01
CA TYR A 242 -23.87 -0.22 -16.13
C TYR A 242 -22.78 -1.13 -16.70
N ILE A 243 -22.95 -1.59 -17.93
CA ILE A 243 -21.97 -2.46 -18.60
C ILE A 243 -20.87 -1.61 -19.25
N HIS A 244 -19.61 -2.04 -19.10
CA HIS A 244 -18.47 -1.47 -19.82
C HIS A 244 -17.59 -2.61 -20.36
N PRO A 245 -17.83 -3.07 -21.60
CA PRO A 245 -17.28 -4.34 -22.09
C PRO A 245 -15.83 -4.20 -22.57
N THR A 246 -14.90 -3.98 -21.65
CA THR A 246 -13.46 -3.94 -21.93
C THR A 246 -12.74 -5.15 -21.35
N LYS A 247 -11.56 -5.47 -21.89
CA LYS A 247 -10.71 -6.56 -21.38
C LYS A 247 -10.42 -6.41 -19.89
N ALA A 248 -10.06 -5.20 -19.45
CA ALA A 248 -9.74 -4.93 -18.04
C ALA A 248 -10.95 -5.16 -17.11
N VAL A 249 -12.16 -4.78 -17.54
CA VAL A 249 -13.37 -5.06 -16.77
C VAL A 249 -13.64 -6.55 -16.70
N TYR A 250 -13.53 -7.28 -17.81
CA TYR A 250 -13.73 -8.72 -17.82
C TYR A 250 -12.74 -9.44 -16.89
N GLU A 251 -11.47 -9.06 -16.94
CA GLU A 251 -10.40 -9.61 -16.10
C GLU A 251 -10.63 -9.32 -14.61
N LEU A 252 -11.01 -8.08 -14.26
CA LEU A 252 -11.38 -7.72 -12.89
C LEU A 252 -12.60 -8.53 -12.40
N MET A 253 -13.68 -8.57 -13.18
CA MET A 253 -14.90 -9.27 -12.78
C MET A 253 -14.66 -10.78 -12.61
N THR A 254 -13.78 -11.37 -13.43
CA THR A 254 -13.36 -12.77 -13.28
C THR A 254 -12.56 -12.98 -11.99
N SER A 255 -11.54 -12.14 -11.75
CA SER A 255 -10.73 -12.21 -10.53
C SER A 255 -11.59 -12.02 -9.26
N ALA A 256 -12.48 -11.03 -9.26
CA ALA A 256 -13.37 -10.79 -8.13
C ALA A 256 -14.33 -11.95 -7.86
N LYS A 257 -14.83 -12.63 -8.91
CA LYS A 257 -15.74 -13.78 -8.74
C LYS A 257 -15.02 -14.98 -8.14
N ASN A 258 -13.74 -15.15 -8.45
CA ASN A 258 -12.93 -16.24 -7.93
C ASN A 258 -12.51 -15.98 -6.47
N ASN A 259 -12.25 -14.72 -6.11
CA ASN A 259 -11.60 -14.38 -4.85
C ASN A 259 -12.53 -13.76 -3.79
N ILE A 260 -13.71 -13.23 -4.16
CA ILE A 260 -14.63 -12.58 -3.21
C ILE A 260 -16.03 -13.19 -3.31
N ARG A 261 -16.53 -13.65 -2.17
CA ARG A 261 -17.84 -14.30 -2.05
C ARG A 261 -19.01 -13.33 -2.02
N ASN A 262 -18.89 -12.23 -1.27
CA ASN A 262 -20.00 -11.30 -1.06
C ASN A 262 -19.97 -10.15 -2.05
N TRP A 263 -21.02 -10.03 -2.86
CA TRP A 263 -21.16 -9.00 -3.88
C TRP A 263 -22.36 -8.10 -3.57
N HIS A 264 -22.14 -6.79 -3.65
CA HIS A 264 -23.17 -5.78 -3.42
C HIS A 264 -23.33 -4.93 -4.67
N ASN A 265 -24.49 -5.02 -5.32
CA ASN A 265 -24.84 -4.17 -6.43
C ASN A 265 -25.41 -2.84 -5.90
N LEU A 266 -24.63 -1.75 -5.97
CA LEU A 266 -25.10 -0.43 -5.56
C LEU A 266 -25.90 0.26 -6.66
N ASN A 267 -27.17 -0.13 -6.72
CA ASN A 267 -28.19 0.40 -7.60
C ASN A 267 -29.45 0.90 -6.86
N THR A 268 -29.34 1.22 -5.56
CA THR A 268 -30.27 2.14 -4.85
C THR A 268 -29.54 2.98 -3.79
N PRO A 269 -29.96 4.24 -3.52
CA PRO A 269 -29.28 5.06 -2.53
C PRO A 269 -29.36 4.35 -1.19
N GLY A 270 -28.29 4.45 -0.40
CA GLY A 270 -28.18 3.67 0.82
C GLY A 270 -27.09 4.19 1.73
N SER A 271 -26.87 3.50 2.84
CA SER A 271 -25.76 3.84 3.71
C SER A 271 -25.25 2.64 4.50
N ILE A 272 -23.96 2.65 4.78
CA ILE A 272 -23.32 1.76 5.75
C ILE A 272 -22.93 2.60 6.97
N THR A 273 -23.10 2.05 8.17
CA THR A 273 -22.64 2.65 9.41
C THR A 273 -21.51 1.80 9.98
N GLU A 274 -20.37 2.44 10.25
CA GLU A 274 -19.14 1.83 10.72
C GLU A 274 -18.63 2.61 11.94
N GLY A 275 -19.02 2.13 13.13
CA GLY A 275 -18.84 2.87 14.38
C GLY A 275 -19.67 4.15 14.36
N ASN A 276 -19.03 5.28 14.60
CA ASN A 276 -19.61 6.63 14.52
C ASN A 276 -19.51 7.23 13.10
N THR A 277 -19.01 6.49 12.12
CA THR A 277 -18.90 6.95 10.73
C THR A 277 -20.04 6.41 9.89
N LYS A 278 -20.64 7.27 9.07
CA LYS A 278 -21.67 6.88 8.10
C LYS A 278 -21.15 7.09 6.68
N ILE A 279 -21.18 6.05 5.86
CA ILE A 279 -20.90 6.10 4.42
C ILE A 279 -22.24 6.13 3.70
N CYS A 280 -22.62 7.26 3.11
CA CYS A 280 -23.86 7.42 2.36
C CYS A 280 -23.58 7.27 0.86
N PHE A 281 -24.22 6.31 0.21
CA PHE A 281 -24.19 6.11 -1.23
C PHE A 281 -25.34 6.87 -1.89
N LYS A 282 -25.03 7.57 -2.98
CA LYS A 282 -25.98 8.41 -3.72
C LYS A 282 -26.48 7.76 -5.01
N ASN A 283 -26.17 6.49 -5.22
CA ASN A 283 -26.50 5.79 -6.46
C ASN A 283 -27.76 4.97 -6.32
N PRO A 284 -28.61 4.88 -7.35
CA PRO A 284 -28.64 5.57 -8.61
C PRO A 284 -29.69 6.66 -8.53
N ASP A 285 -29.64 7.50 -9.54
CA ASP A 285 -30.77 8.33 -9.90
C ASP A 285 -31.82 7.41 -10.56
N ASN A 286 -33.10 7.71 -10.38
CA ASN A 286 -34.24 7.00 -10.98
C ASN A 286 -34.24 7.00 -12.54
N ASP A 287 -33.18 7.45 -13.21
CA ASP A 287 -33.15 7.85 -14.62
C ASP A 287 -32.48 6.85 -15.57
N THR A 288 -32.08 5.65 -15.10
CA THR A 288 -31.49 4.61 -15.98
C THR A 288 -32.27 3.30 -16.00
N ALA A 289 -33.53 3.32 -15.57
CA ALA A 289 -34.42 2.16 -15.59
C ALA A 289 -34.56 1.48 -16.97
N ASN A 290 -34.18 2.17 -18.07
CA ASN A 290 -34.39 1.70 -19.44
C ASN A 290 -33.12 1.50 -20.29
N SER A 291 -31.91 1.75 -19.78
CA SER A 291 -30.67 1.47 -20.53
C SER A 291 -29.56 0.97 -19.60
N ARG A 292 -29.16 -0.30 -19.77
CA ARG A 292 -28.01 -0.93 -19.11
C ARG A 292 -26.65 -0.41 -19.62
N VAL A 293 -26.68 0.61 -20.47
CA VAL A 293 -25.52 1.31 -21.02
C VAL A 293 -25.65 2.78 -20.63
N SER A 294 -24.73 3.27 -19.79
CA SER A 294 -24.59 4.70 -19.59
C SER A 294 -23.98 5.30 -20.86
N PRO A 295 -24.57 6.35 -21.47
CA PRO A 295 -23.96 7.04 -22.61
C PRO A 295 -22.55 7.54 -22.30
N ASP A 296 -22.28 7.86 -21.03
CA ASP A 296 -20.96 8.18 -20.50
C ASP A 296 -20.72 7.34 -19.24
N ILE A 297 -19.77 6.42 -19.29
CA ILE A 297 -19.45 5.54 -18.16
C ILE A 297 -18.94 6.32 -16.94
N ASN A 298 -18.43 7.55 -17.09
CA ASN A 298 -18.08 8.39 -15.94
C ASN A 298 -19.30 8.66 -15.04
N ASN A 299 -20.47 8.89 -15.64
CA ASN A 299 -21.72 9.16 -14.93
C ASN A 299 -22.29 7.91 -14.21
N SER A 300 -21.70 6.72 -14.46
CA SER A 300 -21.99 5.52 -13.67
C SER A 300 -21.30 5.51 -12.29
N SER A 301 -20.40 6.46 -12.04
CA SER A 301 -19.65 6.57 -10.77
C SER A 301 -20.56 6.50 -9.54
N ILE A 302 -20.16 5.68 -8.58
CA ILE A 302 -20.75 5.65 -7.24
C ILE A 302 -20.38 6.93 -6.51
N GLY A 303 -21.37 7.81 -6.33
CA GLY A 303 -21.24 8.98 -5.48
C GLY A 303 -21.32 8.59 -4.00
N MET A 304 -20.34 9.01 -3.20
CA MET A 304 -20.33 8.80 -1.75
C MET A 304 -20.24 10.10 -0.97
N CYS A 305 -20.81 10.08 0.23
CA CYS A 305 -20.62 11.08 1.28
C CYS A 305 -20.31 10.35 2.59
N ILE A 306 -19.07 10.46 3.05
CA ILE A 306 -18.62 9.93 4.33
C ILE A 306 -18.82 11.02 5.38
N ARG A 307 -19.40 10.67 6.52
CA ARG A 307 -19.71 11.59 7.63
C ARG A 307 -19.22 11.03 8.94
N HIS A 308 -18.45 11.81 9.69
CA HIS A 308 -18.01 11.46 11.04
C HIS A 308 -18.03 12.74 11.89
N GLY A 309 -18.81 12.75 12.98
CA GLY A 309 -18.95 13.94 13.82
C GLY A 309 -19.36 15.18 13.02
N GLY A 310 -18.51 16.22 13.03
CA GLY A 310 -18.70 17.47 12.27
C GLY A 310 -17.95 17.52 10.93
N TYR A 311 -17.38 16.39 10.49
CA TYR A 311 -16.52 16.28 9.31
C TYR A 311 -17.20 15.47 8.20
N SER A 312 -16.88 15.80 6.95
CA SER A 312 -17.37 15.05 5.80
C SER A 312 -16.33 14.89 4.69
N ALA A 313 -16.47 13.83 3.89
CA ALA A 313 -15.76 13.66 2.64
C ALA A 313 -16.73 13.31 1.51
N TYR A 314 -16.67 14.06 0.41
CA TYR A 314 -17.42 13.81 -0.81
C TYR A 314 -16.50 13.16 -1.85
N LEU A 315 -16.82 11.91 -2.20
CA LEU A 315 -16.11 11.16 -3.24
C LEU A 315 -17.06 11.01 -4.42
N THR A 316 -16.79 11.73 -5.49
CA THR A 316 -17.68 11.83 -6.65
C THR A 316 -17.23 10.98 -7.84
N GLY A 317 -16.13 10.22 -7.71
CA GLY A 317 -15.50 9.55 -8.84
C GLY A 317 -15.30 10.53 -9.99
N ASP A 318 -15.83 10.18 -11.15
CA ASP A 318 -15.73 10.98 -12.37
C ASP A 318 -17.07 11.57 -12.84
N LEU A 319 -18.06 11.63 -11.95
CA LEU A 319 -19.38 12.22 -12.24
C LEU A 319 -19.26 13.62 -12.87
N SER A 320 -20.09 13.88 -13.88
CA SER A 320 -20.28 15.23 -14.39
C SER A 320 -20.99 16.12 -13.38
N SER A 321 -20.78 17.44 -13.49
CA SER A 321 -21.36 18.45 -12.60
C SER A 321 -22.90 18.39 -12.55
N SER A 322 -23.57 18.06 -13.66
CA SER A 322 -25.04 17.89 -13.70
C SER A 322 -25.50 16.71 -12.83
N ILE A 323 -24.80 15.59 -12.88
CA ILE A 323 -25.12 14.40 -12.07
C ILE A 323 -24.74 14.60 -10.60
N ILE A 324 -23.66 15.34 -10.31
CA ILE A 324 -23.35 15.71 -8.93
C ILE A 324 -24.46 16.60 -8.36
N LYS A 325 -24.93 17.59 -9.12
CA LYS A 325 -26.04 18.45 -8.71
C LYS A 325 -27.30 17.65 -8.39
N SER A 326 -27.69 16.68 -9.23
CA SER A 326 -28.88 15.84 -8.97
C SER A 326 -28.71 14.98 -7.71
N LYS A 327 -27.59 14.25 -7.60
CA LYS A 327 -27.34 13.29 -6.51
C LYS A 327 -27.14 13.94 -5.14
N TYR A 328 -26.64 15.17 -5.12
CA TYR A 328 -26.22 15.85 -3.89
C TYR A 328 -27.09 17.06 -3.54
N PHE A 329 -28.19 17.31 -4.27
CA PHE A 329 -29.08 18.46 -4.02
C PHE A 329 -29.57 18.57 -2.57
N TYR A 330 -29.98 17.45 -1.97
CA TYR A 330 -30.51 17.39 -0.59
C TYR A 330 -29.47 16.94 0.44
N VAL A 331 -28.20 17.29 0.24
CA VAL A 331 -27.16 16.95 1.21
C VAL A 331 -27.34 17.82 2.45
N ASP A 332 -27.55 17.16 3.58
CA ASP A 332 -27.42 17.82 4.88
C ASP A 332 -25.99 18.38 5.03
N THR A 333 -25.89 19.70 5.07
CA THR A 333 -24.63 20.47 5.18
C THR A 333 -24.34 20.91 6.61
N ASN A 334 -25.09 20.41 7.62
CA ASN A 334 -24.84 20.72 9.03
C ASN A 334 -23.50 20.17 9.56
N TYR A 335 -22.73 19.44 8.73
CA TYR A 335 -21.35 19.01 9.00
C TYR A 335 -20.36 20.12 8.63
N SER A 336 -20.34 21.18 9.44
CA SER A 336 -19.73 22.48 9.09
C SER A 336 -18.28 22.67 9.55
N LYS A 337 -17.67 21.71 10.25
CA LYS A 337 -16.31 21.92 10.79
C LYS A 337 -15.24 21.80 9.71
N LYS A 338 -15.34 20.77 8.86
CA LYS A 338 -14.39 20.52 7.78
C LYS A 338 -14.98 19.53 6.79
N SER A 339 -14.86 19.85 5.51
CA SER A 339 -15.35 19.00 4.43
C SER A 339 -14.32 18.87 3.31
N VAL A 340 -14.08 17.64 2.87
CA VAL A 340 -13.12 17.31 1.82
C VAL A 340 -13.87 16.91 0.56
N LEU A 341 -13.58 17.54 -0.57
CA LEU A 341 -14.04 17.10 -1.88
C LEU A 341 -12.90 16.42 -2.62
N LYS A 342 -13.04 15.14 -3.00
CA LYS A 342 -12.28 14.63 -4.14
C LYS A 342 -12.89 15.24 -5.40
N VAL A 343 -12.15 16.12 -6.04
CA VAL A 343 -12.58 16.82 -7.24
C VAL A 343 -12.86 15.82 -8.35
N ALA A 344 -14.05 15.91 -8.93
CA ALA A 344 -14.50 14.96 -9.92
C ALA A 344 -13.56 14.86 -11.12
N HIS A 345 -13.40 13.66 -11.66
CA HIS A 345 -12.75 13.41 -12.94
C HIS A 345 -11.37 14.05 -13.05
N HIS A 346 -10.58 13.88 -11.98
CA HIS A 346 -9.19 14.33 -11.87
C HIS A 346 -9.01 15.85 -12.07
N GLY A 347 -10.10 16.62 -11.89
CA GLY A 347 -10.12 18.05 -12.17
C GLY A 347 -10.46 18.43 -13.62
N SER A 348 -11.14 17.55 -14.35
CA SER A 348 -11.78 17.88 -15.63
C SER A 348 -12.74 19.07 -15.50
N TYR A 349 -12.89 19.87 -16.56
CA TYR A 349 -13.86 20.97 -16.59
C TYR A 349 -15.32 20.50 -16.59
N THR A 350 -15.58 19.21 -16.83
CA THR A 350 -16.94 18.66 -16.89
C THR A 350 -17.51 18.34 -15.50
N GLY A 351 -16.65 18.05 -14.52
CA GLY A 351 -17.04 17.49 -13.24
C GLY A 351 -17.31 18.51 -12.13
N THR A 352 -16.65 19.67 -12.13
CA THR A 352 -16.75 20.63 -11.02
C THR A 352 -17.02 22.03 -11.53
N ASP A 353 -18.17 22.58 -11.15
CA ASP A 353 -18.57 23.97 -11.41
C ASP A 353 -18.89 24.72 -10.10
N ASN A 354 -19.28 25.99 -10.21
CA ASN A 354 -19.64 26.80 -9.06
C ASN A 354 -20.84 26.26 -8.26
N ASP A 355 -21.80 25.61 -8.92
CA ASP A 355 -22.96 25.04 -8.24
C ASP A 355 -22.56 23.83 -7.39
N VAL A 356 -21.69 22.97 -7.93
CA VAL A 356 -21.14 21.83 -7.19
C VAL A 356 -20.48 22.30 -5.90
N ILE A 357 -19.64 23.34 -5.95
CA ILE A 357 -18.99 23.87 -4.75
C ILE A 357 -20.01 24.49 -3.78
N ARG A 358 -21.05 25.17 -4.28
CA ARG A 358 -22.12 25.73 -3.43
C ARG A 358 -22.98 24.66 -2.75
N ILE A 359 -23.25 23.55 -3.42
CA ILE A 359 -24.04 22.44 -2.89
C ILE A 359 -23.25 21.65 -1.86
N LEU A 360 -22.00 21.30 -2.18
CA LEU A 360 -21.17 20.45 -1.33
C LEU A 360 -20.48 21.24 -0.20
N LYS A 361 -20.25 22.54 -0.38
CA LYS A 361 -19.56 23.45 0.55
C LYS A 361 -18.27 22.86 1.14
N PRO A 362 -17.34 22.34 0.30
CA PRO A 362 -16.08 21.82 0.81
C PRO A 362 -15.23 22.93 1.43
N THR A 363 -14.34 22.56 2.33
CA THR A 363 -13.26 23.42 2.85
C THR A 363 -11.90 23.05 2.25
N GLU A 364 -11.74 21.78 1.85
CA GLU A 364 -10.54 21.26 1.18
C GLU A 364 -10.91 20.53 -0.11
N ALA A 365 -10.01 20.56 -1.09
CA ALA A 365 -10.15 19.89 -2.36
C ALA A 365 -8.92 19.03 -2.66
N PHE A 366 -9.14 17.74 -2.90
CA PHE A 366 -8.11 16.83 -3.41
C PHE A 366 -8.30 16.60 -4.90
N ILE A 367 -7.24 16.75 -5.68
CA ILE A 367 -7.22 16.46 -7.11
C ILE A 367 -6.22 15.33 -7.36
N SER A 368 -6.72 14.16 -7.75
CA SER A 368 -5.86 13.07 -8.22
C SER A 368 -5.51 13.29 -9.69
N ALA A 369 -4.37 13.93 -9.97
CA ALA A 369 -3.94 14.21 -11.34
C ALA A 369 -2.43 14.14 -11.48
N GLY A 370 -1.97 13.48 -12.55
CA GLY A 370 -0.56 13.29 -12.86
C GLY A 370 0.07 14.44 -13.66
N THR A 371 1.34 14.27 -14.03
CA THR A 371 2.10 15.22 -14.85
C THR A 371 1.89 15.05 -16.36
N SER A 372 1.07 14.08 -16.77
CA SER A 372 0.80 13.79 -18.18
C SER A 372 0.15 14.98 -18.88
N LYS A 373 0.74 15.40 -20.01
CA LYS A 373 0.21 16.48 -20.85
C LYS A 373 -1.01 16.04 -21.67
N ASN A 374 -1.27 14.74 -21.78
CA ASN A 374 -2.34 14.21 -22.65
C ASN A 374 -3.75 14.58 -22.16
N TYR A 375 -3.93 14.70 -20.84
CA TYR A 375 -5.23 15.04 -20.24
C TYR A 375 -5.34 16.52 -19.88
N ASN A 376 -4.21 17.20 -19.71
CA ASN A 376 -4.14 18.57 -19.21
C ASN A 376 -4.92 18.78 -17.88
N HIS A 377 -4.93 17.74 -17.03
CA HIS A 377 -5.60 17.76 -15.75
C HIS A 377 -4.66 18.21 -14.60
N PRO A 378 -5.20 18.94 -13.60
CA PRO A 378 -6.52 19.58 -13.61
C PRO A 378 -6.57 20.74 -14.61
N HIS A 379 -7.76 21.01 -15.14
CA HIS A 379 -7.98 22.16 -16.02
C HIS A 379 -7.87 23.48 -15.24
N ASP A 380 -7.35 24.53 -15.89
CA ASP A 380 -7.23 25.86 -15.32
C ASP A 380 -8.60 26.45 -14.91
N SER A 381 -9.66 26.14 -15.65
CA SER A 381 -11.03 26.54 -15.31
C SER A 381 -11.47 25.96 -13.97
N THR A 382 -11.23 24.67 -13.75
CA THR A 382 -11.50 23.99 -12.48
C THR A 382 -10.69 24.60 -11.34
N LEU A 383 -9.38 24.82 -11.54
CA LEU A 383 -8.53 25.46 -10.54
C LEU A 383 -9.00 26.87 -10.18
N LYS A 384 -9.44 27.67 -11.16
CA LYS A 384 -9.98 29.02 -10.93
C LYS A 384 -11.25 28.97 -10.06
N ILE A 385 -12.15 28.03 -10.33
CA ILE A 385 -13.37 27.83 -9.51
C ILE A 385 -12.99 27.46 -8.07
N LEU A 386 -12.11 26.47 -7.87
CA LEU A 386 -11.71 26.06 -6.52
C LEU A 386 -11.04 27.20 -5.74
N LYS A 387 -10.18 27.98 -6.40
CA LYS A 387 -9.51 29.15 -5.81
C LYS A 387 -10.48 30.28 -5.49
N SER A 388 -11.49 30.54 -6.33
CA SER A 388 -12.46 31.61 -6.09
C SER A 388 -13.36 31.34 -4.88
N HIS A 389 -13.48 30.06 -4.48
CA HIS A 389 -14.17 29.64 -3.25
C HIS A 389 -13.23 29.46 -2.04
N ASN A 390 -11.97 29.93 -2.15
CA ASN A 390 -10.97 29.87 -1.08
C ASN A 390 -10.69 28.47 -0.53
N LEU A 391 -10.77 27.44 -1.39
CA LEU A 391 -10.50 26.07 -0.97
C LEU A 391 -9.00 25.83 -0.79
N ASN A 392 -8.63 25.03 0.21
CA ASN A 392 -7.28 24.48 0.31
C ASN A 392 -7.14 23.32 -0.69
N ILE A 393 -6.32 23.50 -1.73
CA ILE A 393 -6.22 22.56 -2.86
C ILE A 393 -4.93 21.74 -2.73
N LYS A 394 -5.05 20.41 -2.70
CA LYS A 394 -3.94 19.46 -2.81
C LYS A 394 -4.05 18.70 -4.13
N ILE A 395 -2.95 18.63 -4.88
CA ILE A 395 -2.89 17.93 -6.16
C ILE A 395 -1.83 16.82 -6.07
N SER A 396 -2.18 15.58 -6.37
CA SER A 396 -1.30 14.41 -6.17
C SER A 396 0.12 14.60 -6.74
N LYS A 397 0.25 15.10 -7.97
CA LYS A 397 1.55 15.41 -8.61
C LYS A 397 2.43 16.42 -7.86
N ASN A 398 1.82 17.33 -7.09
CA ASN A 398 2.54 18.32 -6.30
C ASN A 398 2.93 17.76 -4.92
N GLU A 399 2.03 16.99 -4.31
CA GLU A 399 2.25 16.39 -2.99
C GLU A 399 3.34 15.31 -3.01
N LYS A 400 3.40 14.52 -4.10
CA LYS A 400 4.36 13.42 -4.32
C LYS A 400 4.34 12.33 -3.23
N LYS A 401 3.30 12.30 -2.40
CA LYS A 401 3.07 11.36 -1.30
C LYS A 401 1.58 11.14 -1.10
N THR A 402 1.23 10.12 -0.33
CA THR A 402 -0.15 9.89 0.10
C THR A 402 -0.63 11.02 1.00
N VAL A 403 -1.82 11.54 0.68
CA VAL A 403 -2.49 12.58 1.45
C VAL A 403 -3.49 11.93 2.37
N CYS A 404 -3.40 12.23 3.67
CA CYS A 404 -4.38 11.77 4.66
C CYS A 404 -5.30 12.93 5.07
N TYR A 405 -6.60 12.64 5.08
CA TYR A 405 -7.62 13.48 5.69
C TYR A 405 -8.21 12.75 6.89
N GLU A 406 -8.06 13.36 8.05
CA GLU A 406 -8.72 12.96 9.29
C GLU A 406 -10.13 13.56 9.33
N LEU A 407 -11.12 12.71 9.60
CA LEU A 407 -12.55 12.99 9.68
C LEU A 407 -13.08 12.72 11.09
#